data_AF-J1QKS3-F1
#
_entry.id   AF-J1QKS3-F1
#
_cell.length_a   1.000
_cell.length_b   1.000
_cell.length_c   1.000
_cell.angle_alpha   90.00
_cell.angle_beta   90.00
_cell.angle_gamma   90.00
#
_symmetry.space_group_name_H-M   'P 1'
#
loop_
_entity.id
_entity.type
_entity.pdbx_description
1 polymer ?
#
loop_
_entity_poly.entity_id
_entity_poly.type
_entity_poly.pdbx_seq_one_letter_code
_entity_poly.pdbx_strand_id
1 'polypeptide(L)'
;MKKSFKLSLAVFLIAALTACSHKTKNAVDWDVLRHDIEALATVATRCLEQQTTKSDACIDFVRQYKAGGADNIKIFSENATEFLKQDLEAGLVTTQHFIEISNAFLFVGGYQRPQ
;
A
#
# COMPACT_ATOMS: atom_id res chain seq x y z
N MET A 1 40.50 -38.65 -39.62
CA MET A 1 40.31 -37.18 -39.48
C MET A 1 38.83 -36.88 -39.74
N LYS A 2 38.12 -36.35 -38.73
CA LYS A 2 37.48 -35.01 -38.70
C LYS A 2 36.40 -34.83 -39.80
N LYS A 3 35.13 -34.53 -39.54
CA LYS A 3 34.43 -33.98 -38.37
C LYS A 3 32.93 -34.26 -38.56
N SER A 4 32.32 -34.88 -37.56
CA SER A 4 30.87 -34.91 -37.36
C SER A 4 30.49 -33.72 -36.50
N PHE A 5 29.71 -32.77 -37.00
CA PHE A 5 28.79 -31.93 -36.20
C PHE A 5 28.05 -30.98 -37.16
N LYS A 6 26.86 -31.38 -37.62
CA LYS A 6 25.91 -30.41 -38.19
C LYS A 6 24.66 -30.40 -37.31
N LEU A 7 24.61 -29.34 -36.52
CA LEU A 7 23.46 -28.45 -36.44
C LEU A 7 22.13 -29.12 -36.03
N SER A 8 21.98 -29.41 -34.75
CA SER A 8 20.65 -29.48 -34.14
C SER A 8 20.71 -28.95 -32.71
N LEU A 9 20.95 -27.64 -32.59
CA LEU A 9 20.88 -26.90 -31.33
C LEU A 9 20.05 -25.62 -31.55
N ALA A 10 18.91 -25.77 -32.20
CA ALA A 10 18.00 -24.66 -32.49
C ALA A 10 16.54 -24.97 -32.09
N VAL A 11 16.33 -25.90 -31.16
CA VAL A 11 14.97 -26.24 -30.65
C VAL A 11 14.81 -25.95 -29.16
N PHE A 12 15.88 -25.60 -28.44
CA PHE A 12 15.83 -25.37 -26.98
C PHE A 12 15.74 -23.90 -26.53
N LEU A 13 15.50 -22.95 -27.45
CA LEU A 13 15.53 -21.50 -27.13
C LEU A 13 14.18 -20.77 -27.28
N ILE A 14 13.08 -21.47 -27.54
CA ILE A 14 11.75 -20.83 -27.65
C ILE A 14 10.87 -21.10 -26.42
N ALA A 15 11.27 -21.97 -25.49
CA ALA A 15 10.49 -22.31 -24.30
C ALA A 15 10.78 -21.42 -23.05
N ALA A 16 11.66 -20.42 -23.16
CA ALA A 16 12.10 -19.62 -22.00
C ALA A 16 11.70 -18.14 -22.04
N LEU A 17 10.83 -17.71 -22.98
CA LEU A 17 10.46 -16.30 -23.14
C LEU A 17 8.97 -15.97 -22.96
N THR A 18 8.13 -16.91 -22.53
CA THR A 18 6.91 -16.52 -21.80
C THR A 18 7.28 -16.28 -20.34
N ALA A 19 8.16 -15.29 -20.20
CA ALA A 19 8.40 -14.51 -19.01
C ALA A 19 7.09 -14.33 -18.26
N CYS A 20 7.22 -14.46 -16.94
CA CYS A 20 6.26 -14.04 -15.93
C CYS A 20 5.23 -13.08 -16.49
N SER A 21 3.96 -13.47 -16.43
CA SER A 21 2.84 -12.55 -16.55
C SER A 21 3.07 -11.43 -15.53
N HIS A 22 3.81 -10.41 -15.94
CA HIS A 22 3.76 -9.10 -15.34
C HIS A 22 2.32 -8.70 -15.58
N LYS A 23 1.45 -9.00 -14.61
CA LYS A 23 0.29 -8.16 -14.35
C LYS A 23 0.87 -6.75 -14.41
N THR A 24 0.59 -6.04 -15.48
CA THR A 24 0.77 -4.60 -15.56
C THR A 24 0.05 -4.07 -14.34
N LYS A 25 0.81 -3.82 -13.26
CA LYS A 25 0.32 -3.10 -12.09
C LYS A 25 -0.16 -1.79 -12.70
N ASN A 26 -1.47 -1.55 -12.69
CA ASN A 26 -1.99 -0.26 -13.11
C ASN A 26 -1.15 0.80 -12.39
N ALA A 27 -0.63 1.76 -13.13
CA ALA A 27 0.20 2.81 -12.55
C ALA A 27 -0.57 3.42 -11.37
N VAL A 28 0.03 3.41 -10.19
CA VAL A 28 -0.59 3.99 -9.01
C VAL A 28 -0.55 5.50 -9.18
N ASP A 29 -1.70 6.14 -9.04
CA ASP A 29 -1.77 7.60 -8.97
C ASP A 29 -1.38 8.03 -7.56
N TRP A 30 -0.11 8.45 -7.40
CA TRP A 30 0.45 8.78 -6.09
C TRP A 30 -0.18 10.02 -5.46
N ASP A 31 -0.64 10.98 -6.26
CA ASP A 31 -1.25 12.20 -5.73
C ASP A 31 -2.64 11.90 -5.16
N VAL A 32 -3.45 11.13 -5.88
CA VAL A 32 -4.74 10.66 -5.38
C VAL A 32 -4.56 9.80 -4.14
N LEU A 33 -3.63 8.85 -4.16
CA LEU A 33 -3.36 7.96 -3.03
C LEU A 33 -2.96 8.73 -1.78
N ARG A 34 -2.06 9.71 -1.92
CA ARG A 34 -1.62 10.57 -0.81
C ARG A 34 -2.76 11.39 -0.25
N HIS A 35 -3.55 12.02 -1.13
CA HIS A 35 -4.67 12.86 -0.70
C HIS A 35 -5.72 12.05 0.08
N ASP A 36 -6.06 10.85 -0.40
CA ASP A 36 -7.02 9.99 0.28
C ASP A 36 -6.51 9.49 1.64
N ILE A 37 -5.21 9.18 1.75
CA ILE A 37 -4.58 8.78 3.00
C ILE A 37 -4.55 9.96 3.99
N GLU A 38 -4.20 11.17 3.54
CA GLU A 38 -4.22 12.38 4.36
C GLU A 38 -5.64 12.70 4.88
N ALA A 39 -6.65 12.58 4.01
CA ALA A 39 -8.04 12.79 4.38
C ALA A 39 -8.50 11.79 5.45
N LEU A 40 -8.19 10.50 5.27
CA LEU A 40 -8.51 9.47 6.25
C LEU A 40 -7.75 9.68 7.57
N ALA A 41 -6.49 10.10 7.51
CA ALA A 41 -5.68 10.39 8.70
C ALA A 41 -6.22 11.57 9.49
N THR A 42 -6.74 12.60 8.82
CA THR A 42 -7.44 13.72 9.49
C THR A 42 -8.63 13.23 10.31
N VAL A 43 -9.42 12.29 9.77
CA VAL A 43 -10.57 11.70 10.46
C VAL A 43 -10.11 10.75 11.58
N ALA A 44 -9.03 10.00 11.36
CA ALA A 44 -8.40 9.14 12.36
C ALA A 44 -7.92 9.93 13.58
N THR A 45 -7.22 11.05 13.36
CA THR A 45 -6.73 11.94 14.41
C THR A 45 -7.89 12.52 15.22
N ARG A 46 -8.94 12.99 14.54
CA ARG A 46 -10.17 13.44 15.22
C ARG A 46 -10.79 12.35 16.09
N CYS A 47 -10.81 11.09 15.65
CA CYS A 47 -11.28 9.98 16.47
C CYS A 47 -10.44 9.81 17.74
N LEU A 48 -9.11 9.79 17.60
CA LEU A 48 -8.18 9.65 18.72
C LEU A 48 -8.33 10.78 19.75
N GLU A 49 -8.56 12.02 19.31
CA GLU A 49 -8.77 13.18 20.18
C GLU A 49 -10.03 13.07 21.06
N GLN A 50 -11.06 12.32 20.64
CA GLN A 50 -12.28 12.17 21.43
C GLN A 50 -12.10 11.26 22.65
N GLN A 51 -11.03 10.45 22.70
CA GLN A 51 -10.74 9.51 23.80
C GLN A 51 -11.87 8.50 24.09
N THR A 52 -12.85 8.37 23.20
CA THR A 52 -13.94 7.39 23.27
C THR A 52 -14.25 6.83 21.89
N THR A 53 -14.33 5.51 21.81
CA THR A 53 -14.63 4.78 20.57
C THR A 53 -16.08 4.97 20.09
N LYS A 54 -16.95 5.50 20.95
CA LYS A 54 -18.37 5.74 20.67
C LYS A 54 -18.66 7.13 20.07
N SER A 55 -17.63 7.96 19.89
CA SER A 55 -17.81 9.28 19.30
C SER A 55 -18.19 9.20 17.82
N ASP A 56 -18.91 10.21 17.32
CA ASP A 56 -19.23 10.30 15.89
C ASP A 56 -17.98 10.31 15.01
N ALA A 57 -16.88 10.91 15.50
CA ALA A 57 -15.60 10.92 14.80
C ALA A 57 -15.03 9.50 14.62
N CYS A 58 -15.12 8.64 15.64
CA CYS A 58 -14.66 7.26 15.53
C CYS A 58 -15.58 6.39 14.68
N ILE A 59 -16.89 6.61 14.75
CA ILE A 59 -17.86 5.94 13.86
C ILE A 59 -17.58 6.32 12.40
N ASP A 60 -17.32 7.60 12.14
CA ASP A 60 -17.00 8.08 10.80
C ASP A 60 -15.65 7.57 10.29
N PHE A 61 -14.62 7.56 11.14
CA PHE A 61 -13.33 6.92 10.81
C PHE A 61 -13.53 5.47 10.36
N VAL A 62 -14.24 4.64 11.13
CA VAL A 62 -14.49 3.24 10.79
C VAL A 62 -15.27 3.11 9.47
N ARG A 63 -16.24 4.01 9.23
CA ARG A 63 -17.00 4.05 7.98
C ARG A 63 -16.10 4.34 6.79
N GLN A 64 -15.30 5.40 6.85
CA GLN A 64 -14.41 5.80 5.76
C GLN A 64 -13.31 4.77 5.52
N TYR A 65 -12.74 4.20 6.59
CA TYR A 65 -11.78 3.10 6.48
C TYR A 65 -12.37 1.91 5.70
N LYS A 66 -13.63 1.54 5.97
CA LYS A 66 -14.32 0.45 5.24
C LYS A 66 -14.75 0.83 3.83
N ALA A 67 -14.94 2.12 3.55
CA ALA A 67 -15.43 2.62 2.26
C ALA A 67 -14.33 2.85 1.21
N GLY A 68 -13.12 2.30 1.41
CA GLY A 68 -11.99 2.40 0.49
C GLY A 68 -10.68 2.78 1.16
N GLY A 69 -10.73 3.33 2.38
CA GLY A 69 -9.53 3.67 3.15
C GLY A 69 -8.58 2.48 3.37
N ALA A 70 -9.13 1.31 3.67
CA ALA A 70 -8.36 0.07 3.84
C ALA A 70 -7.61 -0.33 2.56
N ASP A 71 -8.23 -0.15 1.39
CA ASP A 71 -7.61 -0.47 0.10
C ASP A 71 -6.48 0.51 -0.23
N ASN A 72 -6.68 1.80 0.03
CA ASN A 72 -5.63 2.81 -0.13
C ASN A 72 -4.43 2.53 0.79
N ILE A 73 -4.69 2.19 2.05
CA ILE A 73 -3.64 1.82 3.02
C ILE A 73 -2.88 0.58 2.57
N LYS A 74 -3.57 -0.42 2.00
CA LYS A 74 -2.94 -1.61 1.43
C LYS A 74 -2.09 -1.25 0.22
N ILE A 75 -2.60 -0.45 -0.71
CA ILE A 75 -1.85 0.00 -1.89
C ILE A 75 -0.58 0.73 -1.46
N PHE A 76 -0.68 1.67 -0.51
CA PHE A 76 0.50 2.35 0.02
C PHE A 76 1.48 1.36 0.66
N SER A 77 1.03 0.47 1.55
CA SER A 77 1.91 -0.51 2.20
C SER A 77 2.62 -1.43 1.21
N GLU A 78 1.96 -1.87 0.14
CA GLU A 78 2.53 -2.74 -0.90
C GLU A 78 3.53 -2.02 -1.82
N ASN A 79 3.53 -0.68 -1.81
CA ASN A 79 4.36 0.13 -2.70
C ASN A 79 5.18 1.22 -1.99
N ALA A 80 5.23 1.23 -0.65
CA ALA A 80 5.87 2.29 0.13
C ALA A 80 7.33 2.50 -0.28
N THR A 81 8.08 1.42 -0.54
CA THR A 81 9.46 1.48 -1.02
C THR A 81 9.59 2.19 -2.38
N GLU A 82 8.65 1.98 -3.28
CA GLU A 82 8.68 2.63 -4.60
C GLU A 82 8.34 4.11 -4.46
N PHE A 83 7.31 4.42 -3.68
CA PHE A 83 6.90 5.80 -3.46
C PHE A 83 8.01 6.62 -2.77
N LEU A 84 8.64 6.08 -1.71
CA LEU A 84 9.77 6.73 -1.03
C LEU A 84 10.98 6.97 -1.94
N LYS A 85 11.20 6.14 -2.97
CA LYS A 85 12.25 6.37 -3.97
C LYS A 85 11.89 7.47 -4.95
N GLN A 86 10.63 7.59 -5.32
CA GLN A 86 10.14 8.59 -6.26
C GLN A 86 10.07 9.98 -5.62
N ASP A 87 9.54 10.05 -4.40
CA ASP A 87 9.43 11.27 -3.60
C ASP A 87 9.55 10.93 -2.12
N LEU A 88 10.75 11.18 -1.57
CA LEU A 88 11.06 10.85 -0.18
C LEU A 88 10.22 11.67 0.80
N GLU A 89 10.03 12.97 0.54
CA GLU A 89 9.31 13.85 1.46
C GLU A 89 7.83 13.48 1.49
N ALA A 90 7.19 13.37 0.32
CA ALA A 90 5.79 12.97 0.23
C ALA A 90 5.57 11.55 0.80
N GLY A 91 6.50 10.63 0.55
CA GLY A 91 6.45 9.27 1.09
C GLY A 91 6.56 9.22 2.62
N LEU A 92 7.43 10.04 3.22
CA LEU A 92 7.56 10.14 4.68
C LEU A 92 6.31 10.77 5.32
N VAL A 93 5.75 11.83 4.74
CA VAL A 93 4.50 12.44 5.19
C VAL A 93 3.34 11.43 5.12
N THR A 94 3.24 10.70 4.01
CA THR A 94 2.20 9.67 3.86
C THR A 94 2.39 8.51 4.86
N THR A 95 3.64 8.17 5.20
CA THR A 95 3.95 7.20 6.26
C THR A 95 3.46 7.68 7.63
N GLN A 96 3.62 8.96 7.94
CA GLN A 96 3.11 9.55 9.19
C GLN A 96 1.58 9.44 9.26
N HIS A 97 0.88 9.74 8.17
CA HIS A 97 -0.57 9.57 8.09
C HIS A 97 -1.00 8.10 8.21
N PHE A 98 -0.27 7.17 7.62
CA PHE A 98 -0.48 5.73 7.82
C PHE A 98 -0.38 5.34 9.31
N ILE A 99 0.57 5.91 10.06
CA ILE A 99 0.73 5.66 11.50
C ILE A 99 -0.47 6.20 12.29
N GLU A 100 -0.97 7.40 11.96
CA GLU A 100 -2.17 7.98 12.58
C GLU A 100 -3.39 7.09 12.38
N ILE A 101 -3.59 6.61 11.15
CA ILE A 101 -4.67 5.68 10.80
C ILE A 101 -4.54 4.35 11.56
N SER A 102 -3.32 3.80 11.62
CA SER A 102 -3.03 2.55 12.34
C SER A 102 -3.33 2.68 13.83
N ASN A 103 -2.96 3.81 14.44
CA ASN A 103 -3.26 4.10 15.84
C ASN A 103 -4.77 4.20 16.10
N ALA A 104 -5.51 4.89 15.23
CA ALA A 104 -6.96 4.97 15.35
C ALA A 104 -7.61 3.60 15.17
N PHE A 105 -7.13 2.78 14.24
CA PHE A 105 -7.60 1.41 14.04
C PHE A 105 -7.40 0.53 15.28
N LEU A 106 -6.21 0.60 15.90
CA LEU A 106 -5.91 -0.10 17.15
C LEU A 106 -6.82 0.38 18.29
N PHE A 107 -7.01 1.70 18.41
CA PHE A 107 -7.87 2.30 19.42
C PHE A 107 -9.33 1.81 19.30
N VAL A 108 -9.93 1.87 18.10
CA VAL A 108 -11.31 1.38 17.89
C VAL A 108 -11.42 -0.13 18.00
N GLY A 109 -10.35 -0.87 17.73
CA GLY A 109 -10.23 -2.32 17.92
C GLY A 109 -10.12 -2.76 19.39
N GLY A 110 -10.08 -1.82 20.33
CA GLY A 110 -9.96 -2.11 21.77
C GLY A 110 -8.53 -2.39 22.23
N TYR A 111 -7.52 -2.13 21.40
CA TYR A 111 -6.13 -2.21 21.81
C TYR A 111 -5.75 -0.98 22.62
N GLN A 112 -5.63 -1.13 23.94
CA GLN A 112 -5.05 -0.10 24.79
C GLN A 112 -3.52 -0.16 24.66
N ARG A 113 -2.86 0.98 24.40
CA ARG A 113 -1.39 1.05 24.42
C ARG A 113 -0.91 0.57 25.80
N PRO A 114 0.17 -0.24 25.88
CA PRO A 114 0.85 -0.47 27.15
C PRO A 114 1.23 0.88 27.75
N GLN A 115 0.89 1.08 29.03
CA GLN A 115 1.27 2.26 29.81
C GLN A 115 2.78 2.30 30.04
#